data_AF-A0AA37UK70-F1
#
_entry.id   AF-A0AA37UK70-F1
#
_cell.length_a   1.000
_cell.length_b   1.000
_cell.length_c   1.000
_cell.angle_alpha   90.00
_cell.angle_beta   90.00
_cell.angle_gamma   90.00
#
_symmetry.space_group_name_H-M   'P 1'
#
loop_
_entity.id
_entity.type
_entity.pdbx_description
1 polymer ?
#
loop_
_entity_poly.entity_id
_entity_poly.type
_entity_poly.pdbx_seq_one_letter_code
_entity_poly.pdbx_strand_id
1 'polypeptide(L)'
;MSSVPVPPTPASVSKLLTLILTTSPTPSAPSTELLDAVFQSIRLHCVDLLECRIIVVLDTYERIGEAARLKKGQVTEEGAKEFSTYKDNVKDLVLGVYGQLDSKDELIREQGEAEYGYNGRAASVTTNLATYTVSRTQDYRVSFVEPSERLGFGLAVRTALRITKTPYVWIHQHDWTLVYDIPVAPMLDVMKTKDADEEGPVKYHQSECCNMPRLPMCKTFRIYGH
;
A
#
# COMPACT_ATOMS: atom_id res chain seq x y z
N MET A 1 -10.43 21.19 35.82
CA MET A 1 -9.46 20.08 35.79
C MET A 1 -9.37 19.63 34.34
N SER A 2 -8.29 19.99 33.63
CA SER A 2 -8.09 19.54 32.25
C SER A 2 -7.75 18.05 32.27
N SER A 3 -8.65 17.23 31.75
CA SER A 3 -8.40 15.81 31.51
C SER A 3 -7.33 15.68 30.43
N VAL A 4 -6.15 15.18 30.81
CA VAL A 4 -5.12 14.77 29.84
C VAL A 4 -5.71 13.64 29.00
N PRO A 5 -5.72 13.73 27.66
CA PRO A 5 -6.21 12.64 26.82
C PRO A 5 -5.37 11.40 27.06
N VAL A 6 -6.03 10.29 27.42
CA VAL A 6 -5.38 8.99 27.54
C VAL A 6 -4.84 8.59 26.17
N PRO A 7 -3.57 8.16 26.06
CA PRO A 7 -3.03 7.75 24.77
C PRO A 7 -3.83 6.56 24.21
N PRO A 8 -4.09 6.53 22.89
CA PRO A 8 -4.89 5.54 22.22
C PRO A 8 -4.25 4.17 22.40
N THR A 9 -5.03 3.24 22.94
CA THR A 9 -4.67 1.83 23.04
C THR A 9 -4.57 1.23 21.63
N PRO A 10 -3.72 0.22 21.35
CA PRO A 10 -3.50 -0.33 20.00
C PRO A 10 -4.78 -0.74 19.26
N ALA A 11 -5.81 -1.19 19.99
CA ALA A 11 -7.13 -1.53 19.45
C ALA A 11 -7.89 -0.35 18.79
N SER A 12 -7.44 0.88 19.04
CA SER A 12 -7.97 2.08 18.39
C SER A 12 -7.23 2.42 17.08
N VAL A 13 -5.95 2.05 16.95
CA VAL A 13 -5.14 2.35 15.74
C VAL A 13 -5.65 1.57 14.54
N SER A 14 -5.90 0.26 14.69
CA SER A 14 -6.39 -0.62 13.61
C SER A 14 -7.77 -0.25 13.07
N LYS A 15 -8.59 0.47 13.85
CA LYS A 15 -9.88 1.00 13.41
C LYS A 15 -9.76 2.29 12.63
N LEU A 16 -8.66 3.01 12.82
CA LEU A 16 -8.44 4.35 12.27
C LEU A 16 -7.50 4.36 11.06
N LEU A 17 -6.66 3.35 10.92
CA LEU A 17 -5.58 3.31 9.94
C LEU A 17 -5.64 2.04 9.07
N THR A 18 -5.37 2.21 7.77
CA THR A 18 -5.12 1.12 6.82
C THR A 18 -3.70 1.26 6.28
N LEU A 19 -2.93 0.18 6.30
CA LEU A 19 -1.62 0.09 5.66
C LEU A 19 -1.81 -0.17 4.16
N ILE A 20 -1.33 0.72 3.31
CA ILE A 20 -1.27 0.52 1.86
C ILE A 20 0.17 0.22 1.50
N LEU A 21 0.42 -1.00 1.05
CA LEU A 21 1.73 -1.46 0.60
C LEU A 21 1.72 -1.55 -0.92
N THR A 22 2.69 -0.94 -1.58
CA THR A 22 2.80 -0.98 -3.05
C THR A 22 4.04 -1.76 -3.47
N THR A 23 3.84 -2.72 -4.37
CA THR A 23 4.91 -3.50 -4.98
C THR A 23 4.70 -3.64 -6.48
N SER A 24 5.77 -3.90 -7.21
CA SER A 24 5.79 -4.03 -8.66
C SER A 24 6.93 -4.99 -9.05
N PRO A 25 7.14 -5.30 -10.35
CA PRO A 25 8.25 -6.16 -10.73
C PRO A 25 9.60 -5.63 -10.22
N THR A 26 10.28 -6.44 -9.41
CA THR A 26 11.60 -6.15 -8.84
C THR A 26 12.66 -7.09 -9.41
N PRO A 27 13.96 -6.73 -9.34
CA PRO A 27 15.04 -7.64 -9.71
C PRO A 27 15.15 -8.89 -8.83
N SER A 28 14.54 -8.88 -7.64
CA SER A 28 14.55 -10.01 -6.71
C SER A 28 13.43 -11.01 -6.99
N ALA A 29 12.46 -10.70 -7.88
CA ALA A 29 11.41 -11.64 -8.23
C ALA A 29 12.03 -12.97 -8.72
N PRO A 30 11.51 -14.14 -8.30
CA PRO A 30 10.27 -14.35 -7.55
C PRO A 30 10.40 -14.25 -6.01
N SER A 31 11.57 -13.93 -5.47
CA SER A 31 11.81 -13.80 -4.02
C SER A 31 11.08 -12.60 -3.42
N THR A 32 10.54 -12.81 -2.21
CA THR A 32 9.86 -11.79 -1.39
C THR A 32 10.77 -11.13 -0.36
N GLU A 33 12.08 -11.35 -0.41
CA GLU A 33 13.07 -10.88 0.58
C GLU A 33 12.94 -9.39 0.93
N LEU A 34 12.71 -8.52 -0.06
CA LEU A 34 12.51 -7.08 0.18
C LEU A 34 11.29 -6.81 1.07
N LEU A 35 10.18 -7.50 0.80
CA LEU A 35 8.96 -7.38 1.58
C LEU A 35 9.07 -8.04 2.95
N ASP A 36 9.77 -9.16 3.05
CA ASP A 36 10.02 -9.80 4.33
C ASP A 36 10.84 -8.88 5.25
N ALA A 37 11.89 -8.25 4.72
CA ALA A 37 12.66 -7.24 5.45
C ALA A 37 11.80 -6.05 5.89
N VAL A 38 10.89 -5.58 5.02
CA VAL A 38 9.90 -4.54 5.38
C VAL A 38 9.03 -5.00 6.56
N PHE A 39 8.42 -6.18 6.49
CA PHE A 39 7.57 -6.67 7.57
C PHE A 39 8.35 -6.90 8.87
N GLN A 40 9.58 -7.41 8.81
CA GLN A 40 10.47 -7.53 9.96
C GLN A 40 10.76 -6.17 10.60
N SER A 41 11.05 -5.15 9.79
CA SER A 41 11.28 -3.80 10.29
C SER A 41 10.03 -3.18 10.93
N ILE A 42 8.83 -3.45 10.38
CA ILE A 42 7.56 -3.03 10.97
C ILE A 42 7.33 -3.75 12.30
N ARG A 43 7.59 -5.06 12.40
CA ARG A 43 7.51 -5.80 13.67
C ARG A 43 8.41 -5.18 14.74
N LEU A 44 9.61 -4.75 14.35
CA LEU A 44 10.59 -4.17 15.27
C LEU A 44 10.22 -2.76 15.71
N HIS A 45 9.79 -1.91 14.79
CA HIS A 45 9.68 -0.46 15.00
C HIS A 45 8.25 0.08 15.10
N CYS A 46 7.25 -0.68 14.65
CA CYS A 46 5.87 -0.21 14.62
C CYS A 46 4.84 -1.36 14.49
N VAL A 47 4.77 -2.21 15.52
CA VAL A 47 3.89 -3.40 15.51
C VAL A 47 2.40 -3.04 15.29
N ASP A 48 1.96 -1.86 15.71
CA ASP A 48 0.58 -1.38 15.54
C ASP A 48 0.12 -1.38 14.07
N LEU A 49 1.05 -1.21 13.11
CA LEU A 49 0.73 -1.27 11.67
C LEU A 49 0.31 -2.66 11.21
N LEU A 50 0.77 -3.74 11.86
CA LEU A 50 0.40 -5.12 11.52
C LEU A 50 -0.94 -5.53 12.14
N GLU A 51 -1.43 -4.76 13.10
CA GLU A 51 -2.79 -4.90 13.62
C GLU A 51 -3.83 -4.19 12.73
N CYS A 52 -3.38 -3.28 11.85
CA CYS A 52 -4.24 -2.56 10.93
C CYS A 52 -4.73 -3.45 9.77
N ARG A 53 -5.72 -2.96 9.02
CA ARG A 53 -6.03 -3.55 7.71
C ARG A 53 -4.87 -3.29 6.74
N ILE A 54 -4.60 -4.22 5.84
CA ILE A 54 -3.61 -4.05 4.79
C ILE A 54 -4.23 -4.17 3.40
N ILE A 55 -3.86 -3.24 2.52
CA ILE A 55 -4.10 -3.32 1.08
C ILE A 55 -2.74 -3.40 0.39
N VAL A 56 -2.47 -4.51 -0.28
CA VAL A 56 -1.26 -4.72 -1.07
C VAL A 56 -1.60 -4.52 -2.53
N VAL A 57 -1.02 -3.50 -3.16
CA VAL A 57 -1.16 -3.26 -4.59
C VAL A 57 0.03 -3.88 -5.31
N LEU A 58 -0.25 -4.91 -6.11
CA LEU A 58 0.71 -5.64 -6.95
C LEU A 58 0.69 -5.01 -8.34
N ASP A 59 1.25 -3.81 -8.48
CA ASP A 59 1.32 -3.09 -9.75
C ASP A 59 2.13 -3.88 -10.78
N THR A 60 1.77 -3.79 -12.06
CA THR A 60 2.32 -4.64 -13.12
C THR A 60 3.33 -3.89 -14.01
N TYR A 61 3.78 -4.54 -15.08
CA TYR A 61 4.63 -3.96 -16.12
C TYR A 61 3.79 -3.49 -17.34
N GLU A 62 4.37 -2.61 -18.14
CA GLU A 62 3.75 -2.05 -19.35
C GLU A 62 4.00 -2.94 -20.57
N ARG A 63 5.20 -3.51 -20.70
CA ARG A 63 5.55 -4.34 -21.86
C ARG A 63 6.63 -5.38 -21.58
N ILE A 64 6.67 -6.41 -22.42
CA ILE A 64 7.73 -7.41 -22.46
C ILE A 64 8.71 -7.01 -23.57
N GLY A 65 10.01 -7.09 -23.30
CA GLY A 65 11.06 -6.83 -24.29
C GLY A 65 12.33 -7.64 -24.01
N GLU A 66 13.33 -7.49 -24.88
CA GLU A 66 14.56 -8.30 -24.83
C GLU A 66 15.41 -8.08 -23.56
N ALA A 67 15.36 -6.88 -22.99
CA ALA A 67 16.08 -6.51 -21.78
C ALA A 67 15.15 -5.88 -20.74
N ALA A 68 15.40 -6.18 -19.46
CA ALA A 68 14.65 -5.61 -18.35
C ALA A 68 14.96 -4.11 -18.20
N ARG A 69 13.92 -3.28 -18.21
CA ARG A 69 13.97 -1.85 -17.88
C ARG A 69 12.80 -1.50 -16.96
N LEU A 70 12.87 -1.99 -15.72
CA LEU A 70 11.79 -1.91 -14.73
C LEU A 70 11.28 -0.48 -14.48
N LYS A 71 12.20 0.50 -14.41
CA LYS A 71 11.84 1.93 -14.27
C LYS A 71 11.01 2.47 -15.45
N LYS A 72 11.08 1.84 -16.62
CA LYS A 72 10.29 2.16 -17.82
C LYS A 72 9.14 1.17 -18.05
N GLY A 73 8.78 0.37 -17.02
CA GLY A 73 7.70 -0.60 -17.12
C GLY A 73 8.00 -1.78 -18.06
N GLN A 74 9.26 -2.08 -18.36
CA GLN A 74 9.60 -3.18 -19.27
C GLN A 74 10.26 -4.33 -18.53
N VAL A 75 9.76 -5.54 -18.73
CA VAL A 75 10.30 -6.82 -18.21
C VAL A 75 10.74 -7.72 -19.36
N THR A 76 11.52 -8.76 -19.06
CA THR A 76 11.78 -9.86 -20.00
C THR A 76 10.65 -10.89 -19.94
N GLU A 77 10.61 -11.84 -20.87
CA GLU A 77 9.62 -12.93 -20.82
C GLU A 77 9.79 -13.78 -19.55
N GLU A 78 11.05 -14.04 -19.17
CA GLU A 78 11.39 -14.70 -17.90
C GLU A 78 10.94 -13.87 -16.70
N GLY A 79 11.24 -12.56 -16.69
CA GLY A 79 10.81 -11.66 -15.62
C GLY A 79 9.28 -11.55 -15.48
N ALA A 80 8.52 -11.72 -16.57
CA ALA A 80 7.07 -11.82 -16.51
C ALA A 80 6.59 -13.10 -15.82
N LYS A 81 7.25 -14.25 -16.08
CA LYS A 81 6.98 -15.52 -15.41
C LYS A 81 7.34 -15.45 -13.93
N GLU A 82 8.53 -14.93 -13.62
CA GLU A 82 9.01 -14.70 -12.25
C GLU A 82 8.09 -13.75 -11.49
N PHE A 83 7.59 -12.69 -12.13
CA PHE A 83 6.64 -11.78 -11.50
C PHE A 83 5.29 -12.47 -11.20
N SER A 84 4.83 -13.37 -12.07
CA SER A 84 3.63 -14.16 -11.76
C SER A 84 3.82 -14.97 -10.47
N THR A 85 4.94 -15.68 -10.35
CA THR A 85 5.28 -16.45 -9.14
C THR A 85 5.49 -15.53 -7.93
N TYR A 86 6.11 -14.37 -8.12
CA TYR A 86 6.27 -13.35 -7.08
C TYR A 86 4.92 -12.94 -6.48
N LYS A 87 3.90 -12.69 -7.30
CA LYS A 87 2.57 -12.30 -6.79
C LYS A 87 1.98 -13.35 -5.84
N ASP A 88 2.14 -14.63 -6.17
CA ASP A 88 1.65 -15.71 -5.32
C ASP A 88 2.48 -15.82 -4.04
N ASN A 89 3.81 -15.72 -4.13
CA ASN A 89 4.69 -15.70 -2.96
C ASN A 89 4.40 -14.50 -2.03
N VAL A 90 4.08 -13.32 -2.59
CA VAL A 90 3.70 -12.15 -1.80
C VAL A 90 2.38 -12.38 -1.08
N LYS A 91 1.40 -13.00 -1.74
CA LYS A 91 0.13 -13.36 -1.09
C LYS A 91 0.37 -14.29 0.09
N ASP A 92 1.22 -15.31 -0.07
CA ASP A 92 1.57 -16.25 0.99
C ASP A 92 2.29 -15.57 2.16
N LEU A 93 3.27 -14.72 1.87
CA LEU A 93 3.98 -13.94 2.88
C LEU A 93 3.01 -13.06 3.68
N VAL A 94 2.18 -12.27 3.00
CA VAL A 94 1.26 -11.33 3.64
C VAL A 94 0.20 -12.06 4.45
N LEU A 95 -0.40 -13.11 3.90
CA LEU A 95 -1.37 -13.93 4.65
C LEU A 95 -0.72 -14.58 5.87
N GLY A 96 0.50 -15.10 5.74
CA GLY A 96 1.27 -15.65 6.86
C GLY A 96 1.57 -14.61 7.95
N VAL A 97 1.98 -13.40 7.57
CA VAL A 97 2.22 -12.28 8.50
C VAL A 97 0.97 -11.95 9.32
N TYR A 98 -0.22 -12.08 8.71
CA TYR A 98 -1.51 -11.78 9.30
C TYR A 98 -2.24 -12.98 9.92
N GLY A 99 -1.62 -14.17 9.93
CA GLY A 99 -2.24 -15.39 10.46
C GLY A 99 -3.47 -15.85 9.66
N GLN A 100 -3.49 -15.58 8.36
CA GLN A 100 -4.61 -15.84 7.43
C GLN A 100 -4.22 -16.81 6.30
N LEU A 101 -3.18 -17.63 6.49
CA LEU A 101 -2.66 -18.51 5.43
C LEU A 101 -3.71 -19.52 4.96
N ASP A 102 -4.50 -20.06 5.89
CA ASP A 102 -5.58 -21.01 5.60
C ASP A 102 -6.72 -20.37 4.77
N SER A 103 -6.84 -19.05 4.82
CA SER A 103 -7.87 -18.29 4.09
C SER A 103 -7.52 -18.06 2.60
N LYS A 104 -6.36 -18.55 2.13
CA LYS A 104 -5.88 -18.30 0.75
C LYS A 104 -6.86 -18.79 -0.33
N ASP A 105 -7.44 -19.96 -0.14
CA ASP A 105 -8.37 -20.57 -1.10
C ASP A 105 -9.80 -19.99 -1.00
N GLU A 106 -10.08 -19.25 0.08
CA GLU A 106 -11.39 -18.65 0.37
C GLU A 106 -11.43 -17.13 0.11
N LEU A 107 -10.43 -16.59 -0.59
CA LEU A 107 -10.39 -15.16 -0.90
C LEU A 107 -11.56 -14.75 -1.79
N ILE A 108 -12.33 -13.76 -1.32
CA ILE A 108 -13.41 -13.14 -2.08
C ILE A 108 -12.79 -12.32 -3.21
N ARG A 109 -13.29 -12.51 -4.43
CA ARG A 109 -12.81 -11.82 -5.63
C ARG A 109 -13.85 -10.86 -6.20
N GLU A 110 -13.39 -9.66 -6.49
CA GLU A 110 -14.20 -8.59 -7.09
C GLU A 110 -13.38 -7.89 -8.20
N GLN A 111 -14.07 -7.28 -9.16
CA GLN A 111 -13.44 -6.44 -10.18
C GLN A 111 -13.82 -4.98 -9.97
N GLY A 112 -12.93 -4.08 -10.36
CA GLY A 112 -13.17 -2.65 -10.35
C GLY A 112 -12.41 -1.93 -11.46
N GLU A 113 -12.64 -0.62 -11.55
CA GLU A 113 -12.02 0.25 -12.54
C GLU A 113 -11.11 1.29 -11.87
N ALA A 114 -9.86 1.34 -12.30
CA ALA A 114 -8.84 2.28 -11.89
C ALA A 114 -8.64 3.33 -12.98
N GLU A 115 -8.26 4.53 -12.57
CA GLU A 115 -7.79 5.52 -13.52
C GLU A 115 -6.43 5.12 -14.07
N TYR A 116 -6.29 5.23 -15.38
CA TYR A 116 -5.08 4.97 -16.11
C TYR A 116 -4.47 6.30 -16.60
N GLY A 117 -3.13 6.36 -16.68
CA GLY A 117 -2.44 7.55 -17.16
C GLY A 117 -2.78 7.87 -18.62
N TYR A 118 -2.66 9.14 -19.01
CA TYR A 118 -2.90 9.61 -20.37
C TYR A 118 -2.06 8.81 -21.39
N ASN A 119 -2.73 8.01 -22.20
CA ASN A 119 -2.17 7.28 -23.32
C ASN A 119 -2.17 8.20 -24.56
N GLY A 120 -1.03 8.83 -24.86
CA GLY A 120 -0.80 9.52 -26.14
C GLY A 120 -0.83 8.61 -27.38
N ARG A 121 -1.44 7.43 -27.30
CA ARG A 121 -1.62 6.43 -28.34
C ARG A 121 -3.04 5.85 -28.29
N ALA A 122 -4.00 6.69 -28.65
CA ALA A 122 -5.18 6.36 -29.46
C ALA A 122 -6.21 7.46 -29.21
N ALA A 123 -6.40 8.35 -30.18
CA ALA A 123 -7.49 9.32 -30.20
C ALA A 123 -8.89 8.65 -30.35
N SER A 124 -9.05 7.40 -29.90
CA SER A 124 -10.21 6.55 -30.15
C SER A 124 -10.65 5.68 -28.96
N VAL A 125 -9.97 5.72 -27.80
CA VAL A 125 -10.46 5.04 -26.59
C VAL A 125 -10.95 6.12 -25.62
N THR A 126 -12.26 6.24 -25.49
CA THR A 126 -12.96 7.30 -24.76
C THR A 126 -12.89 7.15 -23.23
N THR A 127 -12.14 6.18 -22.70
CA THR A 127 -12.01 5.96 -21.26
C THR A 127 -10.56 5.63 -20.87
N ASN A 128 -9.93 6.50 -20.09
CA ASN A 128 -8.62 6.25 -19.46
C ASN A 128 -8.79 5.33 -18.24
N LEU A 129 -9.31 4.12 -18.47
CA LEU A 129 -9.65 3.18 -17.40
C LEU A 129 -8.87 1.87 -17.58
N ALA A 130 -8.25 1.42 -16.50
CA ALA A 130 -7.66 0.09 -16.39
C ALA A 130 -8.50 -0.75 -15.43
N THR A 131 -8.75 -2.01 -15.74
CA THR A 131 -9.45 -2.89 -14.81
C THR A 131 -8.48 -3.38 -13.73
N TYR A 132 -9.01 -3.68 -12.55
CA TYR A 132 -8.23 -4.35 -11.52
C TYR A 132 -9.08 -5.42 -10.84
N THR A 133 -8.39 -6.44 -10.34
CA THR A 133 -9.01 -7.46 -9.49
C THR A 133 -8.64 -7.17 -8.04
N VAL A 134 -9.62 -7.27 -7.15
CA VAL A 134 -9.40 -7.30 -5.69
C VAL A 134 -9.63 -8.72 -5.20
N SER A 135 -8.65 -9.28 -4.51
CA SER A 135 -8.82 -10.52 -3.73
C SER A 135 -8.69 -10.18 -2.25
N ARG A 136 -9.63 -10.57 -1.40
CA ARG A 136 -9.65 -10.17 0.03
C ARG A 136 -10.07 -11.31 0.95
N THR A 137 -9.58 -11.29 2.18
CA THR A 137 -10.05 -12.18 3.25
C THR A 137 -11.49 -11.83 3.65
N GLN A 138 -12.23 -12.79 4.19
CA GLN A 138 -13.64 -12.59 4.60
C GLN A 138 -13.81 -11.51 5.68
N ASP A 139 -12.80 -11.34 6.54
CA ASP A 139 -12.75 -10.30 7.58
C ASP A 139 -12.29 -8.94 7.06
N TYR A 140 -11.97 -8.82 5.76
CA TYR A 140 -11.45 -7.63 5.10
C TYR A 140 -10.13 -7.11 5.71
N ARG A 141 -9.41 -7.92 6.47
CA ARG A 141 -8.13 -7.54 7.09
C ARG A 141 -6.99 -7.49 6.07
N VAL A 142 -7.00 -8.38 5.08
CA VAL A 142 -6.02 -8.43 4.00
C VAL A 142 -6.73 -8.28 2.65
N SER A 143 -6.25 -7.36 1.82
CA SER A 143 -6.73 -7.17 0.45
C SER A 143 -5.55 -7.06 -0.52
N PHE A 144 -5.66 -7.70 -1.67
CA PHE A 144 -4.71 -7.64 -2.78
C PHE A 144 -5.37 -6.97 -3.97
N VAL A 145 -4.70 -5.97 -4.55
CA VAL A 145 -5.16 -5.27 -5.76
C VAL A 145 -4.19 -5.58 -6.89
N GLU A 146 -4.70 -6.18 -7.96
CA GLU A 146 -3.94 -6.57 -9.14
C GLU A 146 -4.53 -5.85 -10.38
N PRO A 147 -3.92 -4.73 -10.82
CA PRO A 147 -4.35 -4.06 -12.04
C PRO A 147 -3.95 -4.85 -13.30
N SER A 148 -4.77 -4.74 -14.35
CA SER A 148 -4.51 -5.35 -15.66
C SER A 148 -3.37 -4.68 -16.41
N GLU A 149 -3.13 -3.40 -16.12
CA GLU A 149 -2.11 -2.56 -16.76
C GLU A 149 -1.30 -1.81 -15.71
N ARG A 150 -0.07 -1.42 -16.06
CA ARG A 150 0.83 -0.71 -15.15
C ARG A 150 0.29 0.67 -14.81
N LEU A 151 -0.11 0.85 -13.56
CA LEU A 151 -0.61 2.12 -13.05
C LEU A 151 0.54 3.07 -12.68
N GLY A 152 1.62 2.52 -12.15
CA GLY A 152 2.64 3.29 -11.44
C GLY A 152 2.19 3.69 -10.04
N PHE A 153 3.16 4.10 -9.20
CA PHE A 153 2.97 4.30 -7.77
C PHE A 153 1.76 5.18 -7.39
N GLY A 154 1.64 6.38 -7.98
CA GLY A 154 0.59 7.32 -7.61
C GLY A 154 -0.83 6.82 -7.92
N LEU A 155 -1.02 6.21 -9.08
CA LEU A 155 -2.32 5.65 -9.48
C LEU A 155 -2.60 4.34 -8.73
N ALA A 156 -1.58 3.51 -8.46
CA ALA A 156 -1.70 2.33 -7.60
C ALA A 156 -2.20 2.70 -6.19
N VAL A 157 -1.58 3.71 -5.57
CA VAL A 157 -2.04 4.28 -4.30
C VAL A 157 -3.49 4.74 -4.41
N ARG A 158 -3.83 5.53 -5.42
CA ARG A 158 -5.18 6.07 -5.60
C ARG A 158 -6.23 4.97 -5.74
N THR A 159 -5.91 3.87 -6.43
CA THR A 159 -6.77 2.70 -6.52
C THR A 159 -7.01 2.08 -5.15
N ALA A 160 -5.97 1.92 -4.32
CA ALA A 160 -6.14 1.44 -2.95
C ALA A 160 -6.97 2.39 -2.07
N LEU A 161 -6.82 3.70 -2.23
CA LEU A 161 -7.63 4.69 -1.50
C LEU A 161 -9.14 4.52 -1.77
N ARG A 162 -9.54 4.15 -3.00
CA ARG A 162 -10.96 3.96 -3.36
C ARG A 162 -11.65 2.83 -2.58
N ILE A 163 -10.89 1.82 -2.16
CA ILE A 163 -11.44 0.67 -1.41
C ILE A 163 -11.15 0.74 0.09
N THR A 164 -10.41 1.76 0.53
CA THR A 164 -10.10 1.97 1.95
C THR A 164 -11.35 2.43 2.71
N LYS A 165 -11.51 1.94 3.94
CA LYS A 165 -12.65 2.28 4.81
C LYS A 165 -12.27 3.02 6.09
N THR A 166 -10.97 3.16 6.37
CA THR A 166 -10.47 3.87 7.56
C THR A 166 -10.22 5.35 7.24
N PRO A 167 -10.33 6.25 8.22
CA PRO A 167 -10.14 7.69 8.01
C PRO A 167 -8.70 8.06 7.62
N TYR A 168 -7.71 7.28 8.07
CA TYR A 168 -6.30 7.50 7.77
C TYR A 168 -5.71 6.29 7.04
N VAL A 169 -4.63 6.55 6.30
CA VAL A 169 -3.81 5.51 5.67
C VAL A 169 -2.32 5.75 5.87
N TRP A 170 -1.58 4.66 6.00
CA TRP A 170 -0.13 4.64 5.98
C TRP A 170 0.34 4.06 4.64
N ILE A 171 1.05 4.84 3.83
CA ILE A 171 1.53 4.36 2.53
C ILE A 171 2.97 3.95 2.62
N HIS A 172 3.25 2.75 2.14
CA HIS A 172 4.55 2.12 2.22
C HIS A 172 4.93 1.46 0.90
N GLN A 173 6.23 1.47 0.59
CA GLN A 173 6.80 0.81 -0.58
C GLN A 173 7.54 -0.45 -0.16
N HIS A 174 7.60 -1.42 -1.06
CA HIS A 174 8.18 -2.74 -0.82
C HIS A 174 9.69 -2.76 -0.54
N ASP A 175 10.40 -1.65 -0.75
CA ASP A 175 11.86 -1.54 -0.64
C ASP A 175 12.32 -0.66 0.53
N TRP A 176 11.43 -0.20 1.40
CA TRP A 176 11.75 0.74 2.48
C TRP A 176 11.55 0.16 3.88
N THR A 177 12.61 -0.31 4.50
CA THR A 177 12.56 -0.74 5.91
C THR A 177 12.44 0.46 6.86
N LEU A 178 11.70 0.29 7.95
CA LEU A 178 11.76 1.22 9.08
C LEU A 178 13.11 1.07 9.78
N VAL A 179 13.68 2.19 10.23
CA VAL A 179 14.98 2.24 10.93
C VAL A 179 14.88 2.87 12.32
N TYR A 180 13.71 3.40 12.67
CA TYR A 180 13.42 4.00 13.96
C TYR A 180 11.98 3.69 14.37
N ASP A 181 11.74 3.67 15.67
CA ASP A 181 10.41 3.46 16.24
C ASP A 181 9.47 4.59 15.84
N ILE A 182 8.26 4.21 15.41
CA ILE A 182 7.27 5.17 14.92
C ILE A 182 6.07 5.21 15.87
N PRO A 183 5.84 6.33 16.58
CA PRO A 183 4.71 6.46 17.50
C PRO A 183 3.41 6.76 16.72
N VAL A 184 2.88 5.78 16.00
CA VAL A 184 1.68 5.93 15.15
C VAL A 184 0.46 6.37 15.97
N ALA A 185 0.26 5.81 17.16
CA ALA A 185 -0.83 6.16 18.05
C ALA A 185 -0.84 7.68 18.40
N PRO A 186 0.24 8.26 18.96
CA PRO A 186 0.33 9.70 19.16
C PRO A 186 0.21 10.55 17.89
N MET A 187 0.76 10.08 16.76
CA MET A 187 0.62 10.78 15.47
C MET A 187 -0.85 10.91 15.06
N LEU A 188 -1.61 9.82 15.18
CA LEU A 188 -3.04 9.82 14.86
C LEU A 188 -3.85 10.75 15.77
N ASP A 189 -3.48 10.88 17.05
CA ASP A 189 -4.17 11.83 17.94
C ASP A 189 -3.94 13.28 17.53
N VAL A 190 -2.70 13.64 17.21
CA VAL A 190 -2.38 14.99 16.72
C VAL A 190 -3.18 15.28 15.45
N MET A 191 -3.29 14.29 14.55
CA MET A 191 -4.10 14.41 13.33
C MET A 191 -5.58 14.61 13.66
N LYS A 192 -6.16 13.83 14.58
CA LYS A 192 -7.57 14.01 15.02
C LYS A 192 -7.83 15.38 15.63
N THR A 193 -6.94 15.86 16.51
CA THR A 193 -7.11 17.16 17.18
C THR A 193 -7.10 18.30 16.16
N LYS A 194 -6.21 18.24 15.16
CA LYS A 194 -6.16 19.23 14.08
C LYS A 194 -7.30 19.09 13.06
N ASP A 195 -7.97 17.94 13.02
CA ASP A 195 -9.13 17.72 12.15
C ASP A 195 -10.41 18.35 12.70
N ALA A 196 -10.46 18.70 13.99
CA ALA A 196 -11.55 19.47 14.61
C ALA A 196 -11.51 20.96 14.26
N ASP A 197 -10.39 21.46 13.73
CA ASP A 197 -10.26 22.80 13.15
C ASP A 197 -10.55 22.74 11.63
N GLU A 198 -11.76 23.14 11.25
CA GLU A 198 -12.24 23.24 9.87
C GLU A 198 -11.50 24.34 9.10
N GLU A 199 -10.47 23.97 8.34
CA GLU A 199 -10.18 24.51 6.99
C GLU A 199 -8.94 23.80 6.39
N GLY A 200 -9.10 23.25 5.18
CA GLY A 200 -7.97 22.80 4.35
C GLY A 200 -8.20 21.46 3.62
N PRO A 201 -7.96 21.38 2.29
CA PRO A 201 -8.03 20.15 1.51
C PRO A 201 -6.75 19.33 1.72
N VAL A 202 -6.87 18.06 2.14
CA VAL A 202 -5.77 17.08 2.28
C VAL A 202 -4.62 17.55 3.19
N LYS A 203 -4.70 17.19 4.48
CA LYS A 203 -3.62 17.44 5.46
C LYS A 203 -2.57 16.33 5.39
N TYR A 204 -1.41 16.61 4.80
CA TYR A 204 -0.25 15.71 4.79
C TYR A 204 0.53 15.85 6.10
N HIS A 205 0.90 14.72 6.71
CA HIS A 205 1.97 14.71 7.71
C HIS A 205 3.12 13.89 7.13
N GLN A 206 4.16 14.61 6.68
CA GLN A 206 5.47 14.02 6.44
C GLN A 206 6.22 14.06 7.77
N SER A 207 6.60 12.91 8.30
CA SER A 207 7.55 12.88 9.41
C SER A 207 8.93 13.19 8.86
N GLU A 208 9.36 14.46 8.95
CA GLU A 208 10.78 14.80 8.81
C GLU A 208 11.51 14.28 10.05
N CYS A 209 12.20 13.15 9.92
CA CYS A 209 13.32 12.87 10.82
C CYS A 209 14.35 13.99 10.57
N CYS A 210 14.49 14.91 11.54
CA CYS A 210 15.23 16.15 11.38
C CYS A 210 16.67 15.95 10.83
N ASN A 211 17.04 16.77 9.83
CA ASN A 211 18.38 17.11 9.34
C ASN A 211 19.35 15.96 8.98
N MET A 212 19.30 15.48 7.73
CA MET A 212 20.50 15.20 6.90
C MET A 212 20.13 14.87 5.42
N PRO A 213 21.04 15.06 4.45
CA PRO A 213 20.71 15.16 3.03
C PRO A 213 20.56 13.78 2.38
N ARG A 214 19.36 13.20 2.47
CA ARG A 214 18.69 12.22 1.57
C ARG A 214 17.57 11.56 2.38
N LEU A 215 16.36 12.06 2.20
CA LEU A 215 15.20 11.76 3.05
C LEU A 215 14.51 10.43 2.67
N PRO A 216 13.93 9.70 3.65
CA PRO A 216 12.96 8.63 3.47
C PRO A 216 11.54 9.19 3.23
N MET A 217 10.74 8.60 2.33
CA MET A 217 9.41 9.12 1.97
C MET A 217 8.26 8.32 2.59
N CYS A 218 8.13 8.22 3.92
CA CYS A 218 6.87 7.71 4.50
C CYS A 218 5.79 8.81 4.43
N LYS A 219 4.65 8.51 3.79
CA LYS A 219 3.53 9.46 3.67
C LYS A 219 2.28 8.88 4.31
N THR A 220 1.76 9.57 5.32
CA THR A 220 0.43 9.29 5.91
C THR A 220 -0.60 10.18 5.21
N PHE A 221 -1.72 9.62 4.76
CA PHE A 221 -2.77 10.36 4.07
C PHE A 221 -4.11 10.25 4.80
N ARG A 222 -4.95 11.27 4.63
CA ARG A 222 -6.36 11.27 5.02
C ARG A 222 -7.20 11.07 3.76
N ILE A 223 -8.22 10.22 3.83
CA ILE A 223 -9.17 10.01 2.74
C ILE A 223 -10.41 10.85 3.01
N TYR A 224 -10.73 11.79 2.12
CA TYR A 224 -12.04 12.41 2.09
C TYR A 224 -12.96 11.50 1.27
N GLY A 225 -13.97 10.94 1.91
CA GLY A 225 -15.08 10.28 1.20
C GLY A 225 -15.97 11.33 0.53
N HIS A 226 -16.46 11.01 -0.67
CA HIS A 226 -17.56 11.73 -1.31
C HIS A 226 -18.83 11.67 -0.47
#